data_AF-A0A5K1JVD4-F1
#
_entry.id   AF-A0A5K1JVD4-F1
#
_cell.length_a   1.000
_cell.length_b   1.000
_cell.length_c   1.000
_cell.angle_alpha   90.00
_cell.angle_beta   90.00
_cell.angle_gamma   90.00
#
_symmetry.space_group_name_H-M   'P 1'
#
loop_
_entity.id
_entity.type
_entity.pdbx_description
1 polymer ?
#
loop_
_entity_poly.entity_id
_entity_poly.type
_entity_poly.pdbx_seq_one_letter_code
_entity_poly.pdbx_strand_id
1 'polypeptide(L)'
;MKYLLVKANWKKQWRHSSFGNYYVHELATKETHPLIPPSHPPVTAYATWSPTGESIAFVAENDLYVVPSPFDTPVRVTTSGNASLFHGVPDWVYEEEVFSADYALWWAPDSSKLAFLAFDETAVDEYSFPIYNP
;
A
#
# COMPACT_ATOMS: atom_id res chain seq x y z
N MET A 1 10.43 -8.25 18.69
CA MET A 1 10.42 -7.44 17.46
C MET A 1 11.70 -7.76 16.70
N LYS A 2 11.62 -8.27 15.46
CA LYS A 2 12.79 -8.70 14.65
C LYS A 2 13.10 -7.74 13.49
N TYR A 3 12.05 -7.15 12.92
CA TYR A 3 12.13 -6.28 11.75
C TYR A 3 11.40 -4.96 12.00
N LEU A 4 11.80 -3.92 11.27
CA LEU A 4 11.09 -2.65 11.13
C LEU A 4 10.69 -2.45 9.67
N LEU A 5 9.49 -1.91 9.44
CA LEU A 5 9.07 -1.42 8.13
C LEU A 5 9.21 0.09 8.11
N VAL A 6 10.00 0.61 7.18
CA VAL A 6 10.36 2.03 7.08
C VAL A 6 9.86 2.57 5.74
N LYS A 7 9.09 3.66 5.78
CA LYS A 7 8.65 4.39 4.58
C LYS A 7 9.59 5.59 4.34
N ALA A 8 10.13 5.72 3.14
CA ALA A 8 10.98 6.84 2.73
C ALA A 8 10.63 7.36 1.33
N ASN A 9 11.21 8.51 0.96
CA ASN A 9 11.01 9.18 -0.34
C ASN A 9 9.53 9.35 -0.71
N TRP A 10 8.68 9.66 0.27
CA TRP A 10 7.25 9.63 0.09
C TRP A 10 6.72 10.87 -0.64
N LYS A 11 5.60 10.71 -1.35
CA LYS A 11 4.86 11.77 -2.04
C LYS A 11 3.43 11.79 -1.50
N LYS A 12 2.97 12.94 -1.01
CA LYS A 12 1.58 13.10 -0.55
C LYS A 12 0.61 12.90 -1.72
N GLN A 13 -0.55 12.30 -1.45
CA GLN A 13 -1.66 12.27 -2.39
C GLN A 13 -2.84 13.05 -1.82
N TRP A 14 -3.61 12.47 -0.90
CA TRP A 14 -4.76 13.11 -0.23
C TRP A 14 -4.53 13.29 1.26
N ARG A 15 -5.58 13.48 2.09
CA ARG A 15 -5.44 13.79 3.52
C ARG A 15 -4.69 12.71 4.29
N HIS A 16 -4.95 11.44 4.02
CA HIS A 16 -4.34 10.30 4.70
C HIS A 16 -3.28 9.63 3.81
N SER A 17 -3.57 9.47 2.52
CA SER A 17 -2.75 8.72 1.58
C SER A 17 -1.45 9.41 1.18
N SER A 18 -0.47 8.57 0.86
CA SER A 18 0.82 8.96 0.30
C SER A 18 1.48 7.75 -0.33
N PHE A 19 2.19 7.94 -1.44
CA PHE A 19 3.06 6.91 -1.98
C PHE A 19 4.43 6.96 -1.29
N GLY A 20 5.12 5.83 -1.16
CA GLY A 20 6.50 5.82 -0.63
C GLY A 20 7.28 4.56 -1.00
N ASN A 21 8.61 4.65 -0.94
CA ASN A 21 9.47 3.48 -1.02
C ASN A 21 9.54 2.85 0.37
N TYR A 22 9.22 1.56 0.47
CA TYR A 22 9.23 0.82 1.73
C TYR A 22 10.47 -0.06 1.84
N TYR A 23 11.03 -0.14 3.05
CA TYR A 23 12.23 -0.88 3.39
C TYR A 23 11.99 -1.74 4.61
N VAL A 24 12.52 -2.97 4.57
CA VAL A 24 12.55 -3.88 5.72
C VAL A 24 13.94 -3.81 6.33
N HIS A 25 14.01 -3.35 7.57
CA HIS A 25 15.24 -3.29 8.35
C HIS A 25 15.29 -4.42 9.37
N GLU A 26 16.32 -5.25 9.34
CA GLU A 26 16.53 -6.33 10.30
C GLU A 26 17.36 -5.85 11.49
N LEU A 27 16.79 -5.96 12.69
CA LEU A 27 17.41 -5.39 13.90
C LEU A 27 18.68 -6.14 14.33
N ALA A 28 18.77 -7.44 14.04
CA ALA A 28 19.90 -8.27 14.44
C ALA A 28 21.15 -7.98 13.60
N THR A 29 20.98 -7.91 12.28
CA THR A 29 22.08 -7.70 11.31
C THR A 29 22.32 -6.23 11.02
N LYS A 30 21.34 -5.36 11.32
CA LYS A 30 21.29 -3.94 10.93
C LYS A 30 21.25 -3.72 9.42
N GLU A 31 20.91 -4.75 8.66
CA GLU A 31 20.74 -4.64 7.22
C GLU A 31 19.38 -4.06 6.87
N THR A 32 19.32 -3.34 5.75
CA THR A 32 18.09 -2.73 5.24
C THR A 32 17.94 -3.10 3.78
N HIS A 33 16.83 -3.74 3.46
CA HIS A 33 16.51 -4.18 2.10
C HIS A 33 15.20 -3.52 1.64
N PRO A 34 15.11 -3.08 0.37
CA PRO A 34 13.87 -2.53 -0.15
C PRO A 34 12.80 -3.63 -0.28
N LEU A 35 11.53 -3.31 0.00
CA LEU A 35 10.40 -4.24 -0.14
C LEU A 35 10.17 -4.65 -1.60
N ILE A 36 10.29 -3.66 -2.50
CA ILE A 36 10.35 -3.80 -3.95
C ILE A 36 11.40 -2.80 -4.47
N PRO A 37 11.96 -2.98 -5.69
CA PRO A 37 12.90 -2.02 -6.26
C PRO A 37 12.38 -0.57 -6.15
N PRO A 38 13.13 0.34 -5.51
CA PRO A 38 12.69 1.73 -5.31
C PRO A 38 12.44 2.44 -6.64
N SER A 39 11.42 3.30 -6.68
CA SER A 39 11.07 4.08 -7.86
C SER A 39 11.00 5.58 -7.56
N HIS A 40 11.03 6.40 -8.62
CA HIS A 40 10.81 7.84 -8.55
C HIS A 40 9.93 8.29 -9.73
N PRO A 41 8.66 8.69 -9.50
CA PRO A 41 7.97 8.74 -8.21
C PRO A 41 7.76 7.35 -7.57
N PRO A 42 7.59 7.25 -6.23
CA PRO A 42 7.25 5.99 -5.57
C PRO A 42 5.85 5.51 -6.00
N VAL A 43 5.66 4.19 -6.09
CA VAL A 43 4.40 3.57 -6.56
C VAL A 43 3.64 2.79 -5.50
N THR A 44 4.24 2.54 -4.33
CA THR A 44 3.58 1.82 -3.24
C THR A 44 2.74 2.78 -2.40
N ALA A 45 1.42 2.60 -2.41
CA ALA A 45 0.47 3.42 -1.66
C ALA A 45 0.50 3.07 -0.16
N TYR A 46 0.45 1.76 0.15
CA TYR A 46 0.33 1.29 1.52
C TYR A 46 1.12 0.00 1.73
N ALA A 47 1.67 -0.19 2.92
CA ALA A 47 2.27 -1.45 3.34
C ALA A 47 2.12 -1.65 4.84
N THR A 48 1.84 -2.87 5.27
CA THR A 48 1.64 -3.21 6.67
C THR A 48 2.11 -4.63 6.99
N TRP A 49 2.61 -4.81 8.21
CA TRP A 49 2.91 -6.14 8.74
C TRP A 49 1.61 -6.89 9.04
N SER A 50 1.65 -8.19 8.80
CA SER A 50 0.69 -9.12 9.39
C SER A 50 0.78 -9.09 10.93
N PRO A 51 -0.30 -9.40 11.68
CA PRO A 51 -0.30 -9.36 13.15
C PRO A 51 0.75 -10.26 13.81
N THR A 52 1.13 -11.37 13.16
CA THR A 52 2.22 -12.26 13.62
C THR A 52 3.61 -11.70 13.34
N GLY A 53 3.73 -10.68 12.47
CA GLY A 53 5.00 -10.04 12.12
C GLY A 53 5.87 -10.83 11.14
N GLU A 54 5.29 -11.84 10.47
CA GLU A 54 6.01 -12.73 9.54
C GLU A 54 5.81 -12.28 8.08
N SER A 55 4.58 -11.95 7.69
CA SER A 55 4.26 -11.51 6.33
C SER A 55 4.02 -10.01 6.23
N ILE A 56 4.16 -9.45 5.03
CA ILE A 56 3.82 -8.06 4.70
C ILE A 56 2.77 -8.04 3.60
N ALA A 57 1.71 -7.24 3.76
CA ALA A 57 0.82 -6.89 2.66
C ALA A 57 1.18 -5.49 2.19
N PHE A 58 1.17 -5.27 0.88
CA PHE A 58 1.36 -3.93 0.32
C PHE A 58 0.55 -3.75 -0.95
N VAL A 59 0.27 -2.50 -1.27
CA VAL A 59 -0.44 -2.09 -2.48
C VAL A 59 0.47 -1.24 -3.33
N ALA A 60 0.73 -1.69 -4.55
CA ALA A 60 1.55 -0.99 -5.54
C ALA A 60 0.81 -0.98 -6.87
N GLU A 61 0.78 0.19 -7.53
CA GLU A 61 0.05 0.37 -8.80
C GLU A 61 -1.41 -0.14 -8.73
N ASN A 62 -2.06 0.12 -7.59
CA ASN A 62 -3.45 -0.28 -7.29
C ASN A 62 -3.73 -1.80 -7.26
N ASP A 63 -2.69 -2.64 -7.24
CA ASP A 63 -2.82 -4.06 -6.96
C ASP A 63 -2.25 -4.44 -5.60
N LEU A 64 -2.88 -5.45 -5.02
CA LEU A 64 -2.51 -6.04 -3.73
C LEU A 64 -1.45 -7.12 -3.91
N TYR A 65 -0.43 -7.07 -3.06
CA TYR A 65 0.65 -8.04 -3.00
C TYR A 65 0.84 -8.51 -1.56
N VAL A 66 1.35 -9.73 -1.40
CA VAL A 66 1.75 -10.31 -0.11
C VAL A 66 3.17 -10.86 -0.22
N VAL A 67 4.01 -10.50 0.73
CA VAL A 67 5.33 -11.12 0.95
C VAL A 67 5.19 -12.13 2.09
N PRO A 68 5.35 -13.44 1.85
CA PRO A 68 5.12 -14.46 2.87
C PRO A 68 6.08 -14.37 4.07
N SER A 69 7.35 -14.05 3.82
CA SER A 69 8.40 -13.85 4.82
C SER A 69 9.26 -12.65 4.42
N PRO A 70 9.95 -11.96 5.36
CA PRO A 70 10.86 -10.89 4.99
C PRO A 70 11.88 -11.37 3.94
N PHE A 71 12.06 -10.57 2.90
CA PHE A 71 12.99 -10.82 1.78
C PHE A 71 12.57 -11.90 0.77
N ASP A 72 11.42 -12.55 0.95
CA ASP A 72 10.85 -13.41 -0.09
C ASP A 72 10.38 -12.59 -1.29
N THR A 73 10.22 -13.25 -2.43
CA THR A 73 9.59 -12.65 -3.60
C THR A 73 8.12 -12.33 -3.31
N PRO A 74 7.65 -11.10 -3.58
CA PRO A 74 6.23 -10.77 -3.45
C PRO A 74 5.33 -11.62 -4.35
N VAL A 75 4.19 -12.04 -3.80
CA VAL A 75 3.10 -12.70 -4.52
C VAL A 75 2.04 -11.66 -4.84
N ARG A 76 1.72 -11.49 -6.13
CA ARG A 76 0.65 -10.60 -6.60
C ARG A 76 -0.71 -11.28 -6.40
N VAL A 77 -1.59 -10.68 -5.61
CA VAL A 77 -2.91 -11.22 -5.23
C VAL A 77 -4.00 -10.74 -6.20
N THR A 78 -3.91 -9.51 -6.67
CA THR A 78 -4.82 -8.94 -7.68
C THR A 78 -4.06 -8.49 -8.92
N THR A 79 -4.71 -8.49 -10.08
CA THR A 79 -4.04 -8.22 -11.38
C THR A 79 -4.77 -7.18 -12.24
N SER A 80 -5.81 -6.55 -11.70
CA SER A 80 -6.69 -5.62 -12.43
C SER A 80 -6.44 -4.16 -12.08
N GLY A 81 -5.54 -3.87 -11.14
CA GLY A 81 -5.19 -2.52 -10.71
C GLY A 81 -4.88 -1.61 -11.89
N ASN A 82 -5.54 -0.45 -11.91
CA ASN A 82 -5.32 0.60 -12.91
C ASN A 82 -5.80 1.96 -12.35
N ALA A 83 -5.87 2.99 -13.19
CA ALA A 83 -6.26 4.34 -12.77
C ALA A 83 -7.66 4.44 -12.12
N SER A 84 -8.56 3.50 -12.39
CA SER A 84 -9.94 3.49 -11.89
C SER A 84 -10.29 2.24 -11.06
N LEU A 85 -9.41 1.23 -10.99
CA LEU A 85 -9.63 0.01 -10.20
C LEU A 85 -8.59 -0.07 -9.08
N PHE A 86 -9.06 -0.01 -7.83
CA PHE A 86 -8.22 0.04 -6.62
C PHE A 86 -8.45 -1.21 -5.77
N HIS A 87 -7.37 -1.86 -5.32
CA HIS A 87 -7.44 -3.05 -4.47
C HIS A 87 -6.69 -2.83 -3.16
N GLY A 88 -7.40 -2.86 -2.04
CA GLY A 88 -6.80 -2.76 -0.69
C GLY A 88 -6.41 -1.36 -0.24
N VAL A 89 -6.67 -0.34 -1.06
CA VAL A 89 -6.61 1.09 -0.71
C VAL A 89 -7.90 1.75 -1.17
N PRO A 90 -8.38 2.79 -0.46
CA PRO A 90 -9.62 3.47 -0.83
C PRO A 90 -9.44 4.39 -2.04
N ASP A 91 -10.57 4.68 -2.71
CA ASP A 91 -10.69 5.85 -3.57
C ASP A 91 -10.74 7.15 -2.75
N TRP A 92 -10.91 8.31 -3.41
CA TRP A 92 -10.94 9.60 -2.72
C TRP A 92 -12.11 9.73 -1.73
N VAL A 93 -13.33 9.32 -2.12
CA VAL A 93 -14.52 9.47 -1.27
C VAL A 93 -14.43 8.58 -0.05
N TYR A 94 -13.99 7.33 -0.21
CA TYR A 94 -13.83 6.40 0.90
C TYR A 94 -12.67 6.78 1.80
N GLU A 95 -11.58 7.34 1.27
CA GLU A 95 -10.49 7.87 2.09
C GLU A 95 -10.99 9.01 2.98
N GLU A 96 -11.66 10.00 2.39
CA GLU A 96 -11.95 11.28 3.05
C GLU A 96 -13.21 11.23 3.92
N GLU A 97 -14.26 10.54 3.48
CA GLU A 97 -15.61 10.65 4.05
C GLU A 97 -16.11 9.37 4.74
N VAL A 98 -15.53 8.20 4.42
CA VAL A 98 -16.00 6.90 4.97
C VAL A 98 -15.04 6.32 6.00
N PHE A 99 -13.77 6.11 5.63
CA PHE A 99 -12.79 5.46 6.50
C PHE A 99 -11.89 6.43 7.26
N SER A 100 -11.64 7.63 6.72
CA SER A 100 -10.63 8.55 7.26
C SER A 100 -9.27 7.86 7.43
N ALA A 101 -8.89 7.03 6.46
CA ALA A 101 -7.70 6.19 6.47
C ALA A 101 -7.18 5.93 5.06
N ASP A 102 -5.89 5.59 4.93
CA ASP A 102 -5.20 5.36 3.64
C ASP A 102 -5.14 3.88 3.22
N TYR A 103 -5.94 3.03 3.86
CA TYR A 103 -5.97 1.59 3.61
C TYR A 103 -7.40 1.05 3.63
N ALA A 104 -7.62 0.00 2.85
CA ALA A 104 -8.86 -0.76 2.78
C ALA A 104 -8.56 -2.26 2.74
N LEU A 105 -7.54 -2.68 3.51
CA LEU A 105 -7.14 -4.07 3.73
C LEU A 105 -6.93 -4.34 5.22
N TRP A 106 -7.25 -5.56 5.65
CA TRP A 106 -7.18 -5.97 7.06
C TRP A 106 -6.77 -7.43 7.16
N TRP A 107 -5.69 -7.67 7.88
CA TRP A 107 -5.25 -9.02 8.22
C TRP A 107 -6.18 -9.66 9.25
N ALA A 108 -6.41 -10.96 9.12
CA ALA A 108 -6.94 -11.75 10.21
C ALA A 108 -5.99 -11.69 11.42
N PRO A 109 -6.48 -11.76 12.67
CA PRO A 109 -5.64 -11.68 13.87
C PRO A 109 -4.55 -12.77 13.94
N ASP A 110 -4.76 -13.90 13.28
CA ASP A 110 -3.81 -15.01 13.18
C ASP A 110 -2.96 -14.98 11.90
N SER A 111 -3.04 -13.89 11.12
CA SER A 111 -2.39 -13.69 9.82
C SER A 111 -2.79 -14.70 8.72
N SER A 112 -3.76 -15.58 8.96
CA SER A 112 -4.09 -16.66 8.01
C SER A 112 -4.84 -16.18 6.76
N LYS A 113 -5.47 -15.02 6.84
CA LYS A 113 -6.27 -14.42 5.77
C LYS A 113 -6.05 -12.92 5.72
N LEU A 114 -6.32 -12.36 4.55
CA LEU A 114 -6.35 -10.93 4.30
C LEU A 114 -7.69 -10.59 3.64
N ALA A 115 -8.46 -9.72 4.29
CA ALA A 115 -9.65 -9.13 3.70
C ALA A 115 -9.27 -7.78 3.07
N PHE A 116 -9.87 -7.43 1.94
CA PHE A 116 -9.67 -6.14 1.31
C PHE A 116 -10.92 -5.72 0.53
N LEU A 117 -11.06 -4.42 0.27
CA LEU A 117 -12.06 -3.89 -0.65
C LEU A 117 -11.46 -3.63 -2.03
N ALA A 118 -12.27 -3.86 -3.05
CA ALA A 118 -12.01 -3.44 -4.41
C ALA A 118 -12.96 -2.29 -4.75
N PHE A 119 -12.42 -1.18 -5.25
CA PHE A 119 -13.19 -0.01 -5.68
C PHE A 119 -13.12 0.08 -7.20
N ASP A 120 -14.29 0.23 -7.82
CA ASP A 120 -14.44 0.39 -9.27
C ASP A 120 -15.01 1.78 -9.55
N GLU A 121 -14.13 2.67 -10.02
CA GLU A 121 -14.47 4.03 -10.40
C GLU A 121 -14.74 4.18 -11.91
N THR A 122 -14.82 3.09 -12.69
CA THR A 122 -14.96 3.19 -14.16
C THR A 122 -16.24 3.88 -14.63
N ALA A 123 -17.28 3.88 -13.80
CA ALA A 123 -18.55 4.55 -14.07
C ALA A 123 -18.76 5.83 -13.23
N VAL A 124 -17.73 6.25 -12.48
CA VAL A 124 -17.78 7.47 -11.66
C VAL A 124 -17.24 8.63 -12.48
N ASP A 125 -17.94 9.76 -12.46
CA ASP A 125 -17.51 10.95 -13.19
C ASP A 125 -16.23 11.54 -12.58
N GLU A 126 -15.23 11.80 -13.42
CA GLU A 126 -14.00 12.46 -12.98
C GLU A 126 -14.23 13.96 -12.75
N TYR A 127 -13.84 14.43 -11.57
CA TYR A 127 -13.81 15.85 -11.28
C TYR A 127 -12.41 16.44 -11.54
N SER A 128 -12.31 17.33 -12.52
CA SER A 128 -11.08 18.06 -12.82
C SER A 128 -11.16 19.49 -12.30
N PHE A 129 -10.16 19.91 -11.52
CA PHE A 129 -9.99 21.30 -11.14
C PHE A 129 -8.67 21.87 -11.66
N PRO A 130 -8.65 23.12 -12.13
CA PRO A 130 -7.44 23.75 -12.59
C PRO A 130 -6.51 24.05 -11.41
N ILE A 131 -5.24 23.65 -11.55
CA ILE A 131 -4.17 24.05 -10.64
C ILE A 131 -3.49 25.26 -11.26
N TYR A 132 -3.72 26.44 -10.67
CA TYR A 132 -3.12 27.70 -11.09
C TYR A 132 -1.86 27.99 -10.27
N ASN A 133 -0.74 27.34 -10.61
CA ASN A 133 0.64 27.64 -10.19
C ASN A 133 0.99 27.59 -8.67
N PRO A 134 2.30 27.49 -8.33
CA PRO A 134 3.48 27.42 -9.22
C PRO A 134 3.99 26.01 -9.53
#